data_AF-Q16C61-F1
#
_entry.id   AF-Q16C61-F1
#
_cell.length_a   1.000
_cell.length_b   1.000
_cell.length_c   1.000
_cell.angle_alpha   90.00
_cell.angle_beta   90.00
_cell.angle_gamma   90.00
#
_symmetry.space_group_name_H-M   'P 1'
#
loop_
_entity.id
_entity.type
_entity.pdbx_description
1 polymer ?
#
loop_
_entity_poly.entity_id
_entity_poly.type
_entity_poly.pdbx_seq_one_letter_code
_entity_poly.pdbx_strand_id
1 'polypeptide(L)' 'MKIIVNGEALETGAPTLAALLEELGKAEAKVATSLNETFVSRHQRAENSLQEGDRVEIVAPRQGG' A
#
# COMPACT_ATOMS: atom_id res chain seq x y z
N MET A 1 -11.22 -8.22 -1.83
CA MET A 1 -10.19 -9.16 -2.36
C MET A 1 -9.18 -9.45 -1.28
N LYS A 2 -8.53 -10.61 -1.33
CA LYS A 2 -7.47 -10.97 -0.38
C LYS A 2 -6.10 -10.62 -0.94
N ILE A 3 -5.35 -9.79 -0.23
CA ILE A 3 -3.98 -9.37 -0.59
C ILE A 3 -3.02 -9.66 0.57
N ILE A 4 -1.74 -9.39 0.37
CA ILE A 4 -0.71 -9.48 1.41
C ILE A 4 -0.20 -8.06 1.65
N VAL A 5 -0.26 -7.58 2.89
CA VAL A 5 0.26 -6.27 3.30
C VAL A 5 1.35 -6.47 4.35
N ASN A 6 2.58 -6.02 4.08
CA ASN A 6 3.72 -6.21 5.00
C ASN A 6 3.91 -7.67 5.46
N GLY A 7 3.67 -8.63 4.55
CA GLY A 7 3.73 -10.07 4.83
C GLY A 7 2.49 -10.67 5.50
N GLU A 8 1.48 -9.88 5.86
CA GLU A 8 0.25 -10.35 6.51
C GLU A 8 -0.93 -10.39 5.54
N ALA A 9 -1.73 -11.46 5.57
CA ALA A 9 -2.91 -11.56 4.72
C ALA A 9 -4.00 -10.58 5.18
N LEU A 10 -4.51 -9.76 4.26
CA LEU A 10 -5.55 -8.78 4.50
C LEU A 10 -6.69 -8.96 3.49
N GLU A 11 -7.93 -9.00 3.98
CA GLU A 11 -9.12 -8.87 3.13
C GLU A 11 -9.55 -7.40 3.10
N THR A 12 -9.64 -6.81 1.92
CA THR A 12 -9.93 -5.38 1.72
C THR A 12 -10.89 -5.15 0.56
N GLY A 13 -11.67 -4.06 0.64
CA GLY A 13 -12.52 -3.57 -0.45
C GLY A 13 -11.85 -2.49 -1.30
N ALA A 14 -10.65 -2.03 -0.93
CA ALA A 14 -9.96 -0.93 -1.58
C ALA A 14 -9.58 -1.28 -3.04
N PRO A 15 -10.08 -0.53 -4.05
CA PRO A 15 -9.78 -0.83 -5.45
C PRO A 15 -8.39 -0.38 -5.89
N THR A 16 -7.73 0.50 -5.12
CA THR A 16 -6.43 1.08 -5.46
C THR A 16 -5.52 1.17 -4.25
N LEU A 17 -4.22 1.35 -4.49
CA LEU A 17 -3.24 1.52 -3.42
C LEU A 17 -3.52 2.77 -2.57
N ALA A 18 -4.06 3.84 -3.17
CA ALA A 18 -4.47 5.03 -2.44
C ALA A 18 -5.63 4.73 -1.47
N ALA A 19 -6.68 4.06 -1.96
CA ALA A 19 -7.83 3.68 -1.14
C ALA A 19 -7.43 2.71 -0.01
N LEU A 20 -6.47 1.81 -0.26
CA LEU A 20 -5.96 0.90 0.77
C LEU A 20 -5.26 1.67 1.89
N LEU A 21 -4.43 2.66 1.54
CA LEU A 21 -3.81 3.51 2.56
C LEU A 21 -4.83 4.32 3.36
N GLU A 22 -5.92 4.77 2.73
CA GLU A 22 -7.00 5.45 3.44
C GLU A 22 -7.72 4.53 4.42
N GLU A 23 -8.09 3.32 3.98
CA GLU A 23 -8.69 2.27 4.81
C GLU A 23 -7.82 1.92 6.02
N LEU A 24 -6.49 1.89 5.83
CA LEU A 24 -5.51 1.63 6.89
C LEU A 24 -5.16 2.86 7.75
N GLY A 25 -5.80 4.01 7.53
CA GLY A 25 -5.53 5.25 8.28
C GLY A 25 -4.17 5.89 7.99
N LYS A 26 -3.62 5.65 6.79
CA LYS A 26 -2.28 6.06 6.33
C LYS A 26 -2.29 6.97 5.09
N ALA A 27 -3.44 7.50 4.68
CA ALA A 27 -3.55 8.37 3.49
C ALA A 27 -2.53 9.54 3.52
N GLU A 28 -2.41 10.21 4.67
CA GLU A 28 -1.50 11.35 4.87
C GLU A 28 -0.19 10.96 5.58
N ALA A 29 0.02 9.66 5.84
CA ALA A 29 1.26 9.20 6.46
C ALA A 29 2.43 9.33 5.49
N LYS A 30 3.58 9.80 5.99
CA LYS A 30 4.84 9.75 5.26
C LYS A 30 5.32 8.29 5.24
N VAL A 31 4.94 7.55 4.21
CA VAL A 31 5.33 6.15 4.00
C VAL A 31 5.81 5.94 2.57
N ALA A 32 6.79 5.07 2.39
CA ALA A 32 7.12 4.47 1.10
C ALA A 32 6.19 3.28 0.86
N THR A 33 5.83 3.06 -0.41
CA THR A 33 4.94 1.98 -0.81
C THR A 33 5.49 1.23 -2.01
N SER A 34 5.32 -0.08 -2.04
CA SER A 34 5.50 -0.90 -3.24
C SER A 34 4.29 -1.80 -3.47
N LEU A 35 4.07 -2.12 -4.75
CA LEU A 35 3.08 -3.10 -5.21
C LEU A 35 3.84 -4.15 -6.01
N ASN A 36 3.77 -5.41 -5.59
CA ASN A 36 4.48 -6.54 -6.21
C ASN A 36 5.97 -6.21 -6.44
N GLU A 37 6.64 -5.79 -5.36
CA GLU A 37 8.07 -5.44 -5.33
C GLU A 37 8.44 -4.19 -6.17
N THR A 38 7.46 -3.57 -6.84
CA THR A 38 7.66 -2.35 -7.62
C THR A 38 7.30 -1.13 -6.80
N PHE A 39 8.24 -0.19 -6.66
CA PHE A 39 8.00 1.06 -5.94
C PHE A 39 6.87 1.88 -6.57
N VAL A 40 5.93 2.34 -5.75
CA VAL A 40 4.82 3.22 -6.17
C VAL A 40 4.92 4.54 -5.40
N SER A 41 5.18 5.63 -6.13
CA SER A 41 5.23 6.97 -5.54
C SER A 41 3.84 7.45 -5.10
N ARG A 42 3.77 8.45 -4.20
CA ARG A 42 2.49 9.00 -3.69
C ARG A 42 1.52 9.39 -4.81
N HIS A 43 2.02 10.02 -5.87
CA HIS A 43 1.20 10.51 -6.98
C HIS A 43 0.63 9.37 -7.83
N GLN A 44 1.29 8.22 -7.88
CA GLN A 44 0.85 7.07 -8.69
C GLN A 44 -0.11 6.14 -7.94
N ARG A 45 -0.29 6.28 -6.63
CA ARG A 45 -1.10 5.35 -5.83
C ARG A 45 -2.56 5.28 -6.25
N ALA A 46 -3.13 6.39 -6.74
CA ALA A 46 -4.51 6.44 -7.21
C ALA A 46 -4.71 5.71 -8.55
N GLU A 47 -3.64 5.59 -9.35
CA GLU A 47 -3.65 4.93 -10.66
C GLU A 47 -3.31 3.43 -10.57
N ASN A 48 -2.69 3.00 -9.46
CA ASN A 48 -2.34 1.61 -9.22
C ASN A 48 -3.54 0.87 -8.61
N SER A 49 -4.27 0.14 -9.46
CA SER A 49 -5.35 -0.74 -9.04
C SER A 49 -4.80 -1.98 -8.34
N LEU A 50 -5.49 -2.42 -7.28
CA LEU A 50 -5.17 -3.64 -6.56
C LEU A 50 -5.94 -4.82 -7.14
N GLN A 51 -5.31 -5.98 -7.14
CA GLN A 51 -5.88 -7.25 -7.55
C GLN A 51 -5.74 -8.30 -6.45
N GLU A 52 -6.55 -9.35 -6.53
CA GLU A 52 -6.44 -10.46 -5.59
C GLU A 52 -5.06 -11.12 -5.68
N GLY A 53 -4.45 -11.37 -4.51
CA GLY A 53 -3.12 -11.95 -4.39
C GLY A 53 -1.97 -10.94 -4.44
N ASP A 54 -2.24 -9.66 -4.69
CA ASP A 54 -1.20 -8.63 -4.72
C ASP A 54 -0.44 -8.51 -3.39
N ARG A 55 0.82 -8.10 -3.49
CA ARG A 55 1.70 -7.85 -2.34
C ARG A 55 1.97 -6.36 -2.21
N VAL A 56 1.61 -5.79 -1.09
CA VAL A 56 1.80 -4.37 -0.79
C VAL A 56 2.75 -4.23 0.40
N GLU A 57 3.85 -3.53 0.22
CA GLU A 57 4.71 -3.14 1.34
C GLU A 57 4.49 -1.66 1.65
N ILE A 58 4.36 -1.35 2.94
CA ILE A 58 4.16 -0.01 3.48
C ILE A 58 5.20 0.22 4.57
N VAL A 59 6.20 1.04 4.25
CA VAL A 59 7.35 1.28 5.12
C VAL A 59 7.37 2.74 5.57
N ALA A 60 7.28 2.97 6.88
CA ALA A 60 7.54 4.29 7.44
C ALA A 60 9.05 4.58 7.38
N PRO A 61 9.46 5.83 7.08
CA PRO A 61 10.86 6.20 7.14
C PRO A 61 11.37 5.95 8.56
N ARG A 62 12.43 5.16 8.66
CA ARG A 62 13.17 5.04 9.90
C ARG A 62 13.99 6.31 10.02
N GLN A 63 13.74 7.10 11.06
CA GLN A 63 14.47 8.34 11.34
C GLN A 63 15.97 8.01 11.36
N GLY A 64 16.70 8.46 10.34
CA GLY A 64 18.16 8.55 10.40
C GLY A 64 18.49 9.76 11.28
N GLY A 65 19.38 9.57 12.25
CA GLY A 65 19.95 10.66 13.05
C GLY A 65 20.77 11.63 12.21
#